data_AF-A0A173VZ00-F1
#
_entry.id   AF-A0A173VZ00-F1
#
_cell.length_a   1.000
_cell.length_b   1.000
_cell.length_c   1.000
_cell.angle_alpha   90.00
_cell.angle_beta   90.00
_cell.angle_gamma   90.00
#
_symmetry.space_group_name_H-M   'P 1'
#
loop_
_entity.id
_entity.type
_entity.pdbx_description
1 polymer ?
#
loop_
_entity_poly.entity_id
_entity_poly.type
_entity_poly.pdbx_seq_one_letter_code
_entity_poly.pdbx_strand_id
1 'polypeptide(L)'
;MIEKIADDLIGQMTEARLIDKEMEARYVYVFICWIEKFITVGSIIVISLMFHKLLPTIFFLVFFLELRKRTGGYHLDKFYRCYLASIVSYLVSAH
;
A
#
# COMPACT_ATOMS: atom_id res chain seq x y z
N MET A 1 3.75 2.33 -14.20
CA MET A 1 3.44 0.91 -14.48
C MET A 1 2.20 0.48 -13.73
N ILE A 2 2.17 0.61 -12.39
CA ILE A 2 0.97 0.30 -11.57
C ILE A 2 -0.24 1.14 -12.01
N GLU A 3 -0.05 2.43 -12.29
CA GLU A 3 -1.09 3.32 -12.83
C GLU A 3 -1.75 2.76 -14.10
N LYS A 4 -0.96 2.42 -15.13
CA LYS A 4 -1.48 1.82 -16.37
C LYS A 4 -2.25 0.52 -16.14
N ILE A 5 -1.75 -0.35 -15.27
CA ILE A 5 -2.44 -1.61 -14.93
C ILE A 5 -3.77 -1.33 -14.23
N ALA A 6 -3.80 -0.33 -13.35
CA ALA A 6 -5.02 0.10 -12.67
C ALA A 6 -6.02 0.69 -13.66
N ASP A 7 -5.57 1.58 -14.54
CA ASP A 7 -6.41 2.18 -15.58
C ASP A 7 -6.99 1.12 -16.51
N ASP A 8 -6.16 0.19 -17.01
CA ASP A 8 -6.61 -0.87 -17.92
C ASP A 8 -7.60 -1.83 -17.23
N LEU A 9 -7.35 -2.21 -15.98
CA LEU A 9 -8.20 -3.14 -15.23
C LEU A 9 -9.55 -2.49 -14.88
N ILE A 10 -9.52 -1.29 -14.31
CA ILE A 10 -10.75 -0.58 -13.91
C ILE A 10 -11.53 -0.14 -15.16
N GLY A 11 -10.85 0.25 -16.24
CA GLY A 11 -11.48 0.52 -17.54
C GLY A 11 -12.29 -0.67 -18.05
N GLN A 12 -11.72 -1.88 -18.03
CA GLN A 12 -12.45 -3.10 -18.40
C GLN A 12 -13.67 -3.36 -17.50
N MET A 13 -13.56 -3.09 -16.20
CA MET A 13 -14.68 -3.23 -15.27
C MET A 13 -15.79 -2.21 -15.52
N THR A 14 -15.44 -0.97 -15.89
CA THR A 14 -16.38 0.06 -16.30
C THR A 14 -17.09 -0.31 -17.61
N GLU A 15 -16.35 -0.82 -18.60
CA GLU A 15 -16.91 -1.31 -19.86
C GLU A 15 -17.88 -2.47 -19.64
N ALA A 16 -17.56 -3.37 -18.72
CA ALA A 16 -18.42 -4.48 -18.30
C ALA A 16 -19.64 -4.04 -17.45
N ARG A 17 -19.82 -2.73 -17.21
CA ARG A 17 -20.88 -2.14 -16.35
C ARG A 17 -20.88 -2.67 -14.92
N LEU A 18 -19.71 -3.09 -14.41
CA LEU A 18 -19.52 -3.48 -13.01
C LEU A 18 -19.30 -2.25 -12.11
N ILE A 19 -18.80 -1.15 -12.69
CA ILE A 19 -18.50 0.11 -12.01
C ILE A 19 -19.11 1.25 -12.81
N ASP A 20 -19.72 2.21 -12.12
CA ASP A 20 -20.21 3.44 -12.73
C ASP A 20 -19.04 4.28 -13.24
N LYS A 21 -19.17 4.79 -14.48
CA LYS A 21 -18.13 5.60 -15.11
C LYS A 21 -17.74 6.85 -14.31
N GLU A 22 -18.69 7.44 -13.58
CA GLU A 22 -18.42 8.58 -12.70
C GLU A 22 -17.47 8.23 -11.53
N MET A 23 -17.43 6.96 -11.14
CA MET A 23 -16.62 6.45 -10.03
C MET A 23 -15.29 5.85 -10.48
N GLU A 24 -15.07 5.69 -11.79
CA GLU A 24 -13.88 5.05 -12.38
C GLU A 24 -12.57 5.60 -11.81
N ALA A 25 -12.38 6.92 -11.83
CA ALA A 25 -11.18 7.57 -11.32
C ALA A 25 -10.93 7.31 -9.83
N ARG A 26 -12.01 7.20 -9.02
CA ARG A 26 -11.90 6.85 -7.60
C ARG A 26 -11.46 5.40 -7.43
N TYR A 27 -12.00 4.48 -8.24
CA TYR A 27 -11.61 3.07 -8.19
C TYR A 27 -10.16 2.87 -8.62
N VAL A 28 -9.71 3.55 -9.68
CA VAL A 28 -8.30 3.58 -10.10
C VAL A 28 -7.41 4.00 -8.92
N TYR A 29 -7.72 5.14 -8.29
CA TYR A 29 -6.94 5.64 -7.15
C TYR A 29 -6.89 4.65 -5.99
N VAL A 30 -8.05 4.11 -5.58
CA VAL A 30 -8.13 3.13 -4.48
C VAL A 30 -7.35 1.86 -4.81
N PHE A 31 -7.41 1.40 -6.06
CA PHE A 31 -6.69 0.21 -6.51
C PHE A 31 -5.17 0.43 -6.47
N ILE A 32 -4.69 1.58 -6.96
CA ILE A 32 -3.27 1.95 -6.86
C ILE A 32 -2.84 1.95 -5.39
N CYS A 33 -3.56 2.65 -4.51
CA CYS A 33 -3.25 2.67 -3.07
C CYS A 33 -3.24 1.26 -2.45
N TRP A 34 -4.11 0.37 -2.90
CA TRP A 34 -4.14 -1.03 -2.45
C TRP A 34 -2.88 -1.79 -2.85
N ILE A 35 -2.47 -1.70 -4.12
CA ILE A 35 -1.25 -2.33 -4.63
C ILE A 35 -0.02 -1.79 -3.89
N GLU A 36 0.06 -0.47 -3.71
CA GLU A 36 1.14 0.18 -2.95
C GLU A 36 1.23 -0.35 -1.51
N LYS A 37 0.08 -0.50 -0.84
CA LYS A 37 0.01 -1.06 0.52
C LYS A 37 0.45 -2.52 0.53
N PHE A 38 0.02 -3.32 -0.45
CA PHE A 38 0.41 -4.72 -0.58
C PHE A 38 1.92 -4.88 -0.76
N ILE A 39 2.53 -4.09 -1.66
CA ILE A 39 3.98 -4.09 -1.87
C ILE A 39 4.71 -3.73 -0.57
N THR A 40 4.27 -2.67 0.12
CA THR A 40 4.92 -2.21 1.35
C THR A 40 4.83 -3.24 2.48
N VAL A 41 3.63 -3.75 2.77
CA VAL A 41 3.39 -4.74 3.83
C VAL A 41 4.10 -6.06 3.49
N GLY A 42 4.02 -6.50 2.23
CA GLY A 42 4.71 -7.69 1.75
C GLY A 42 6.22 -7.61 1.95
N SER A 43 6.85 -6.49 1.56
CA SER A 43 8.28 -6.27 1.78
C SER A 43 8.67 -6.32 3.26
N ILE A 44 7.89 -5.68 4.15
CA ILE A 44 8.15 -5.70 5.60
C ILE A 44 8.07 -7.13 6.15
N ILE A 45 7.08 -7.92 5.73
CA ILE A 45 6.94 -9.33 6.14
C ILE A 45 8.16 -10.12 5.66
N VAL A 46 8.56 -9.99 4.40
CA VAL A 46 9.74 -10.70 3.85
C VAL A 46 11.00 -10.35 4.64
N ILE A 47 11.24 -9.06 4.89
CA ILE A 47 12.38 -8.61 5.70
C ILE A 47 12.31 -9.22 7.11
N SER A 48 11.13 -9.22 7.74
CA SER A 48 10.97 -9.76 9.10
C SER A 48 11.26 -11.26 9.20
N LEU A 49 10.95 -12.02 8.14
CA LEU A 49 11.25 -13.44 8.05
C LEU A 49 12.77 -13.66 7.98
N MET A 50 13.50 -12.82 7.24
CA MET A 50 14.97 -12.87 7.18
C MET A 50 15.63 -12.61 8.55
N PHE A 51 15.04 -11.75 9.38
CA PHE A 51 15.53 -11.46 10.73
C PHE A 51 14.94 -12.36 11.83
N HIS A 52 14.04 -13.30 11.49
CA HIS A 52 13.30 -14.13 12.44
C HIS A 52 12.50 -13.33 13.50
N LYS A 53 11.97 -12.14 13.13
CA LYS A 53 11.21 -11.23 14.01
C LYS A 53 9.75 -11.05 13.58
N LEU A 54 9.10 -12.12 13.13
CA LEU A 54 7.74 -12.06 12.57
C LEU A 54 6.70 -11.55 13.57
N LEU A 55 6.70 -12.05 14.81
CA LEU A 55 5.71 -11.64 15.83
C LEU A 55 5.79 -10.14 16.18
N PRO A 56 6.96 -9.57 16.55
CA PRO A 56 7.10 -8.12 16.73
C PRO A 56 6.68 -7.31 15.49
N THR A 57 6.97 -7.82 14.30
CA THR A 57 6.61 -7.16 13.04
C THR A 57 5.11 -7.12 12.82
N ILE A 58 4.37 -8.18 13.18
CA ILE A 58 2.90 -8.18 13.12
C ILE A 58 2.33 -7.09 14.03
N PHE A 59 2.83 -6.96 15.26
CA PHE A 59 2.40 -5.88 16.16
C PHE A 59 2.70 -4.49 15.59
N PHE A 60 3.92 -4.30 15.06
CA PHE A 60 4.30 -3.07 14.39
C PHE A 60 3.34 -2.74 13.24
N LEU A 61 3.08 -3.71 12.34
CA LEU A 61 2.21 -3.51 11.18
C LEU A 61 0.78 -3.15 11.59
N VAL A 62 0.20 -3.86 12.57
CA VAL A 62 -1.15 -3.55 13.05
C VAL A 62 -1.21 -2.12 13.58
N PHE A 63 -0.29 -1.75 14.47
CA PHE A 63 -0.27 -0.41 15.05
C PHE A 63 0.00 0.68 14.00
N PHE A 64 0.98 0.47 13.13
CA PHE A 64 1.36 1.42 12.08
C PHE A 64 0.22 1.65 11.09
N LEU A 65 -0.47 0.59 10.65
CA LEU A 65 -1.60 0.70 9.73
C LEU A 65 -2.81 1.37 10.39
N GLU A 66 -3.09 1.08 11.66
CA GLU A 66 -4.15 1.76 12.42
C GLU A 66 -3.86 3.25 12.60
N LEU A 67 -2.61 3.61 12.94
CA LEU A 67 -2.19 5.01 13.00
C LEU A 67 -2.37 5.69 11.65
N ARG A 68 -1.87 5.09 10.56
CA ARG A 68 -1.97 5.66 9.22
C ARG A 68 -3.43 5.87 8.79
N LYS A 69 -4.32 4.96 9.14
CA LYS A 69 -5.76 5.07 8.86
C LYS A 69 -6.39 6.27 9.59
N ARG A 70 -6.00 6.52 10.84
CA ARG A 70 -6.56 7.61 11.66
C ARG A 70 -5.96 8.98 11.35
N THR A 71 -4.69 9.04 10.98
CA THR A 71 -3.97 10.30 10.72
C THR A 71 -3.97 10.71 9.25
N GLY A 72 -4.56 9.90 8.36
CA GLY A 72 -4.53 10.10 6.91
C GLY A 72 -3.20 9.69 6.25
N GLY A 73 -2.15 9.46 7.05
CA GLY A 73 -0.81 9.10 6.58
C GLY A 73 -0.08 10.26 5.91
N TYR A 74 1.23 10.06 5.69
CA TYR A 74 2.07 10.98 4.94
C TYR A 74 2.28 10.42 3.53
N HIS A 75 1.87 11.17 2.49
CA HIS A 75 2.06 10.78 1.10
C HIS A 75 3.04 11.75 0.44
N LEU A 76 4.21 11.23 0.08
CA LEU A 76 5.20 11.95 -0.72
C LEU A 76 4.77 11.98 -2.18
N ASP A 77 5.41 12.86 -2.95
CA ASP A 77 5.20 13.09 -4.38
C ASP A 77 5.37 11.84 -5.26
N LYS A 78 6.07 10.80 -4.76
CA LYS A 78 6.32 9.55 -5.48
C LYS A 78 6.15 8.34 -4.55
N PHE A 79 5.50 7.30 -5.06
CA PHE A 79 5.32 6.03 -4.36
C PHE A 79 6.62 5.46 -3.77
N TYR A 80 7.70 5.44 -4.55
CA TYR A 80 8.97 4.84 -4.09
C TYR A 80 9.53 5.56 -2.85
N ARG A 81 9.24 6.86 -2.68
CA ARG A 81 9.65 7.62 -1.49
C ARG A 81 8.79 7.24 -0.28
N CYS A 82 7.47 7.11 -0.46
CA CYS A 82 6.57 6.58 0.58
C CYS A 82 6.96 5.17 1.02
N TYR A 83 7.30 4.33 0.05
CA TYR A 83 7.77 2.98 0.27
C TYR A 83 9.07 2.98 1.09
N LEU A 84 10.10 3.71 0.65
CA LEU A 84 11.37 3.81 1.37
C LEU A 84 11.19 4.35 2.79
N ALA A 85 10.37 5.39 2.98
CA ALA A 85 10.09 5.96 4.30
C ALA A 85 9.43 4.92 5.24
N SER A 86 8.52 4.10 4.70
CA SER A 86 7.86 3.03 5.47
C SER A 86 8.84 1.91 5.85
N ILE A 87 9.73 1.51 4.92
CA ILE A 87 10.77 0.51 5.20
C ILE A 87 11.75 1.03 6.25
N VAL A 88 12.22 2.28 6.12
CA VAL A 88 13.14 2.89 7.11
C VAL A 88 12.48 2.97 8.48
N SER A 89 11.20 3.37 8.54
CA SER A 89 10.45 3.44 9.79
C SER A 89 10.35 2.06 10.47
N TYR A 90 10.14 1.01 9.70
CA TYR A 90 10.17 -0.37 10.19
C TYR A 90 11.56 -0.77 10.70
N LEU A 91 12.63 -0.54 9.91
CA LEU A 91 14.00 -0.90 10.28
C LEU A 91 14.46 -0.19 11.56
N VAL A 92 14.09 1.08 11.75
CA VAL A 92 14.36 1.84 12.98
C VAL A 92 13.58 1.27 14.17
N SER A 93 12.36 0.76 13.93
CA SER A 93 11.52 0.15 14.99
C SER A 93 11.86 -1.31 15.29
N ALA A 94 12.60 -1.98 14.39
CA ALA A 94 12.97 -3.39 14.51
C ALA A 94 14.30 -3.62 15.25
N HIS A 95 15.03 -2.53 15.56
CA HIS A 95 16.25 -2.52 16.35
C HIS A 95 15.96 -2.25 17.83
#